data_AF-A0A7V9VBV1-F1
#
_entry.id   AF-A0A7V9VBV1-F1
#
_cell.length_a   1.000
_cell.length_b   1.000
_cell.length_c   1.000
_cell.angle_alpha   90.00
_cell.angle_beta   90.00
_cell.angle_gamma   90.00
#
_symmetry.space_group_name_H-M   'P 1'
#
loop_
_entity.id
_entity.type
_entity.pdbx_description
1 polymer ?
#
loop_
_entity_poly.entity_id
_entity_poly.type
_entity_poly.pdbx_seq_one_letter_code
_entity_poly.pdbx_strand_id
1 'polypeptide(L)'
;EAAILAVLRARDRLPRSLGSGTPADLVTGRRLADPGGNKAFQLCLESTGDAPRAAPASSGDGWDDWGEHFLRDCGHLAEAEQVLAHLETGFMRIAEDGDGTFHAWVATKRAPVTWRERADIDWWAAWLARRHGAASLVEPAAPAARPDQACGDSGDDATYRRSADAHLDRMAYQLGYPPGAMIGGCTVQTYRDVVALLIGWVLRARDRGEAATPRSESAMVAEIASALAIDPAVAGRAVAALTLDQENAAHHAAVPGVAAAPLVRVAPDRLAWSVHGLTTEPLLFLTRELRRRDATEYHNAAFLREDVFRRDLYALFADKRFMTNPGGVKLRREGGDVRTDIDAIVFDRKTGTLAFFELKSQDPFARSAAELARQRDNILYANRQVSGVLAWLKAHGADELLARIDARTARTFQVQKVYLFVLGRYLAHFNDGPPPDRRAAWGTWPQLLRLLDGQPVRATDANSIASLFTRLANDAPVIWPPSDLPPREIALGADRLVIHASWGAYQGWIRADVSFGLTPRP
;
A
#
# COMPACT_ATOMS: atom_id res chain seq x y z
N GLU A 1 2.54 23.88 17.02
CA GLU A 1 1.36 23.21 17.62
C GLU A 1 0.03 23.53 16.93
N ALA A 2 -0.52 24.75 17.03
CA ALA A 2 -1.88 25.06 16.53
C ALA A 2 -2.11 24.70 15.04
N ALA A 3 -1.14 25.00 14.18
CA ALA A 3 -1.15 24.62 12.77
C ALA A 3 -1.26 23.10 12.56
N ILE A 4 -0.47 22.30 13.29
CA ILE A 4 -0.51 20.83 13.21
C ILE A 4 -1.88 20.30 13.61
N LEU A 5 -2.48 20.86 14.68
CA LEU A 5 -3.81 20.47 15.13
C LEU A 5 -4.92 20.86 14.15
N ALA A 6 -4.81 22.01 13.50
CA ALA A 6 -5.72 22.41 12.43
C ALA A 6 -5.66 21.44 11.24
N VAL A 7 -4.46 21.07 10.80
CA VAL A 7 -4.27 20.07 9.72
C VAL A 7 -4.83 18.71 10.13
N LEU A 8 -4.59 18.26 11.37
CA LEU A 8 -5.16 17.01 11.88
C LEU A 8 -6.69 17.02 11.83
N ARG A 9 -7.34 18.09 12.30
CA ARG A 9 -8.80 18.20 12.27
C ARG A 9 -9.35 18.22 10.83
N ALA A 10 -8.71 18.97 9.94
CA ALA A 10 -9.09 19.00 8.52
C ALA A 10 -8.97 17.61 7.87
N ARG A 11 -7.86 16.90 8.14
CA ARG A 11 -7.62 15.55 7.62
C ARG A 11 -8.60 14.51 8.18
N ASP A 12 -8.96 14.60 9.45
CA ASP A 12 -9.88 13.66 10.10
C ASP A 12 -11.33 13.81 9.61
N ARG A 13 -11.66 14.91 8.92
CA ARG A 13 -12.93 15.11 8.19
C ARG A 13 -12.94 14.44 6.81
N LEU A 14 -11.80 14.00 6.29
CA LEU A 14 -11.72 13.38 4.97
C LEU A 14 -12.40 12.00 4.95
N PRO A 15 -12.97 11.58 3.79
CA PRO A 15 -13.48 10.23 3.63
C PRO A 15 -12.42 9.16 3.93
N ARG A 16 -12.78 8.15 4.72
CA ARG A 16 -11.89 7.01 5.05
C ARG A 16 -11.62 6.09 3.87
N SER A 17 -12.55 6.01 2.93
CA SER A 17 -12.32 5.39 1.62
C SER A 17 -13.11 6.15 0.57
N LEU A 18 -12.56 6.25 -0.64
CA LEU A 18 -13.25 6.89 -1.76
C LEU A 18 -14.27 5.96 -2.46
N GLY A 19 -14.55 4.79 -1.88
CA GLY A 19 -15.40 3.77 -2.49
C GLY A 19 -14.78 3.17 -3.76
N SER A 20 -15.37 2.11 -4.29
CA SER A 20 -14.89 1.46 -5.53
C SER A 20 -15.15 2.29 -6.80
N GLY A 21 -15.83 3.43 -6.68
CA GLY A 21 -16.26 4.29 -7.78
C GLY A 21 -15.46 5.58 -7.94
N THR A 22 -14.28 5.70 -7.32
CA THR A 22 -13.45 6.90 -7.46
C THR A 22 -13.18 7.20 -8.93
N PRO A 23 -13.46 8.42 -9.41
CA PRO A 23 -13.19 8.78 -10.79
C PRO A 23 -11.69 8.63 -11.10
N ALA A 24 -11.41 8.24 -12.35
CA ALA A 24 -10.06 8.23 -12.87
C ALA A 24 -9.44 9.62 -12.74
N ASP A 25 -8.13 9.66 -12.50
CA ASP A 25 -7.39 10.90 -12.33
C ASP A 25 -6.16 10.93 -13.24
N LEU A 26 -5.85 12.11 -13.78
CA LEU A 26 -4.74 12.27 -14.71
C LEU A 26 -3.36 12.27 -14.04
N VAL A 27 -3.26 12.50 -12.74
CA VAL A 27 -1.99 12.56 -11.99
C VAL A 27 -1.70 11.23 -11.31
N THR A 28 -2.68 10.69 -10.63
CA THR A 28 -2.53 9.56 -9.70
C THR A 28 -3.25 8.30 -10.20
N GLY A 29 -3.91 8.38 -11.35
CA GLY A 29 -4.69 7.30 -11.96
C GLY A 29 -6.08 7.16 -11.34
N ARG A 30 -6.20 7.45 -10.05
CA ARG A 30 -7.45 7.54 -9.29
C ARG A 30 -7.29 8.63 -8.25
N ARG A 31 -8.34 9.42 -8.02
CA ARG A 31 -8.28 10.50 -7.01
C ARG A 31 -7.87 9.94 -5.65
N LEU A 32 -6.93 10.61 -4.98
CA LEU A 32 -6.53 10.30 -3.61
C LEU A 32 -7.35 11.16 -2.65
N ALA A 33 -7.74 10.62 -1.49
CA ALA A 33 -8.51 11.37 -0.50
C ALA A 33 -7.65 12.45 0.16
N ASP A 34 -6.36 12.15 0.30
CA ASP A 34 -5.39 12.97 1.01
C ASP A 34 -4.02 12.98 0.28
N PRO A 35 -3.92 13.59 -0.91
CA PRO A 35 -2.64 13.64 -1.63
C PRO A 35 -1.57 14.44 -0.88
N GLY A 36 -1.97 15.41 -0.05
CA GLY A 36 -1.08 16.41 0.57
C GLY A 36 -0.89 16.32 2.08
N GLY A 37 -1.57 15.44 2.81
CA GLY A 37 -1.56 15.45 4.28
C GLY A 37 -0.18 15.27 4.91
N ASN A 38 0.62 14.33 4.41
CA ASN A 38 1.99 14.16 4.91
C ASN A 38 2.89 15.35 4.54
N LYS A 39 2.67 15.99 3.38
CA LYS A 39 3.37 17.23 2.98
C LYS A 39 3.00 18.39 3.90
N ALA A 40 1.73 18.54 4.25
CA ALA A 40 1.27 19.56 5.19
C ALA A 40 1.94 19.42 6.56
N PHE A 41 2.06 18.19 7.07
CA PHE A 41 2.79 17.95 8.32
C PHE A 41 4.28 18.20 8.20
N GLN A 42 4.93 17.80 7.09
CA GLN A 42 6.33 18.11 6.83
C GLN A 42 6.58 19.61 6.94
N LEU A 43 5.82 20.43 6.21
CA LEU A 43 5.98 21.88 6.21
C LEU A 43 5.71 22.50 7.59
N CYS A 44 4.73 21.98 8.34
CA CYS A 44 4.47 22.44 9.71
C CYS A 44 5.60 22.09 10.68
N LEU A 45 6.24 20.92 10.52
CA LEU A 45 7.29 20.42 11.41
C LEU A 45 8.67 21.01 11.08
N GLU A 46 8.92 21.37 9.82
CA GLU A 46 10.15 22.03 9.36
C GLU A 46 10.16 23.54 9.64
N SER A 47 9.00 24.16 9.88
CA SER A 47 8.90 25.59 10.18
C SER A 47 9.61 25.94 11.49
N THR A 48 10.74 26.64 11.41
CA THR A 48 11.57 27.03 12.56
C THR A 48 11.04 28.23 13.36
N GLY A 49 9.85 28.75 13.02
CA GLY A 49 9.24 29.89 13.72
C GLY A 49 9.84 31.26 13.36
N ASP A 50 10.83 31.33 12.46
CA ASP A 50 11.54 32.57 12.08
C ASP A 50 10.80 33.43 11.03
N ALA A 51 9.67 32.94 10.48
CA ALA A 51 8.89 33.70 9.51
C ALA A 51 7.75 34.47 10.20
N PRO A 52 7.82 35.82 10.30
CA PRO A 52 6.71 36.62 10.82
C PRO A 52 5.60 36.73 9.77
N ARG A 53 4.34 36.60 10.21
CA ARG A 53 3.07 36.92 9.51
C ARG A 53 2.57 35.92 8.45
N ALA A 54 1.85 34.89 8.91
CA ALA A 54 0.78 34.24 8.12
C ALA A 54 -0.23 33.46 8.98
N ALA A 55 -0.02 33.32 10.29
CA ALA A 55 -1.00 32.66 11.16
C ALA A 55 -2.29 33.50 11.23
N PRO A 56 -3.48 32.88 11.08
CA PRO A 56 -4.74 33.60 11.12
C PRO A 56 -4.87 34.35 12.46
N ALA A 57 -5.13 35.65 12.37
CA ALA A 57 -5.40 36.49 13.53
C ALA A 57 -6.87 36.32 13.96
N SER A 58 -7.26 35.18 14.54
CA SER A 58 -8.45 35.07 15.41
C SER A 58 -8.64 33.67 16.01
N SER A 59 -9.37 33.67 17.13
CA SER A 59 -9.89 32.54 17.89
C SER A 59 -10.91 31.69 17.11
N GLY A 60 -10.91 30.37 17.36
CA GLY A 60 -11.97 29.44 16.98
C GLY A 60 -11.90 28.96 15.54
N ASP A 61 -12.82 29.44 14.72
CA ASP A 61 -13.12 28.89 13.38
C ASP A 61 -12.01 29.18 12.35
N GLY A 62 -11.25 30.27 12.54
CA GLY A 62 -10.21 30.68 11.58
C GLY A 62 -9.06 29.68 11.41
N TRP A 63 -8.82 28.81 12.40
CA TRP A 63 -7.81 27.75 12.29
C TRP A 63 -8.29 26.56 11.48
N ASP A 64 -9.59 26.24 11.53
CA ASP A 64 -10.13 25.11 10.80
C ASP A 64 -10.19 25.43 9.30
N ASP A 65 -10.67 26.63 8.94
CA ASP A 65 -10.63 27.12 7.56
C ASP A 65 -9.19 27.18 7.02
N TRP A 66 -8.25 27.66 7.84
CA TRP A 66 -6.83 27.67 7.49
C TRP A 66 -6.30 26.25 7.26
N GLY A 67 -6.63 25.29 8.13
CA GLY A 67 -6.20 23.90 8.02
C GLY A 67 -6.71 23.24 6.74
N GLU A 68 -7.97 23.48 6.37
CA GLU A 68 -8.56 22.97 5.14
C GLU A 68 -7.94 23.59 3.88
N HIS A 69 -7.68 24.91 3.88
CA HIS A 69 -7.02 25.59 2.77
C HIS A 69 -5.57 25.13 2.62
N PHE A 70 -4.82 25.09 3.72
CA PHE A 70 -3.42 24.68 3.73
C PHE A 70 -3.26 23.22 3.27
N LEU A 71 -4.15 22.32 3.72
CA LEU A 71 -4.16 20.93 3.29
C LEU A 71 -4.43 20.81 1.78
N ARG A 72 -5.35 21.62 1.23
CA ARG A 72 -5.64 21.68 -0.21
C ARG A 72 -4.42 22.14 -1.01
N ASP A 73 -3.76 23.20 -0.59
CA ASP A 73 -2.57 23.73 -1.27
C ASP A 73 -1.41 22.73 -1.22
N CYS A 74 -1.22 22.05 -0.08
CA CYS A 74 -0.26 20.95 0.02
C CYS A 74 -0.64 19.78 -0.90
N GLY A 75 -1.93 19.55 -1.13
CA GLY A 75 -2.44 18.60 -2.10
C GLY A 75 -2.05 18.96 -3.53
N HIS A 76 -2.25 20.21 -3.94
CA HIS A 76 -1.82 20.72 -5.24
C HIS A 76 -0.31 20.59 -5.43
N LEU A 77 0.49 20.97 -4.42
CA LEU A 77 1.94 20.82 -4.45
C LEU A 77 2.36 19.36 -4.62
N ALA A 78 1.79 18.44 -3.84
CA ALA A 78 2.10 17.01 -3.93
C ALA A 78 1.74 16.43 -5.31
N GLU A 79 0.62 16.84 -5.89
CA GLU A 79 0.22 16.41 -7.23
C GLU A 79 1.12 16.98 -8.33
N ALA A 80 1.57 18.23 -8.20
CA ALA A 80 2.56 18.80 -9.11
C ALA A 80 3.90 18.07 -9.04
N GLU A 81 4.40 17.74 -7.84
CA GLU A 81 5.59 16.89 -7.64
C GLU A 81 5.41 15.53 -8.32
N GLN A 82 4.21 14.93 -8.26
CA GLN A 82 3.91 13.69 -8.96
C GLN A 82 3.95 13.82 -10.48
N VAL A 83 3.47 14.95 -11.03
CA VAL A 83 3.60 15.23 -12.47
C VAL A 83 5.07 15.33 -12.86
N LEU A 84 5.91 16.00 -12.07
CA LEU A 84 7.36 16.04 -12.32
C LEU A 84 7.97 14.63 -12.34
N ALA A 85 7.62 13.77 -11.39
CA ALA A 85 8.04 12.37 -11.40
C ALA A 85 7.58 11.60 -12.66
N HIS A 86 6.40 11.94 -13.20
CA HIS A 86 5.92 11.38 -14.47
C HIS A 86 6.70 11.91 -15.69
N LEU A 87 7.20 13.14 -15.64
CA LEU A 87 8.08 13.67 -16.67
C LEU A 87 9.43 12.95 -16.66
N GLU A 88 10.01 12.71 -15.47
CA GLU A 88 11.29 12.00 -15.31
C GLU A 88 11.25 10.58 -15.88
N THR A 89 10.12 9.88 -15.72
CA THR A 89 9.93 8.53 -16.26
C THR A 89 9.52 8.52 -17.75
N GLY A 90 9.28 9.69 -18.34
CA GLY A 90 8.80 9.84 -19.71
C GLY A 90 7.34 9.43 -19.91
N PHE A 91 6.58 9.21 -18.83
CA PHE A 91 5.14 8.94 -18.90
C PHE A 91 4.38 10.18 -19.41
N MET A 92 4.79 11.37 -18.98
CA MET A 92 4.25 12.65 -19.42
C MET A 92 5.30 13.48 -20.17
N ARG A 93 4.83 14.50 -20.89
CA ARG A 93 5.63 15.60 -21.43
C ARG A 93 5.04 16.93 -20.98
N ILE A 94 5.83 18.00 -21.02
CA ILE A 94 5.45 19.33 -20.59
C ILE A 94 5.85 20.38 -21.65
N ALA A 95 5.07 21.45 -21.74
CA ALA A 95 5.38 22.68 -22.46
C ALA A 95 4.98 23.90 -21.61
N GLU A 96 5.62 25.03 -21.81
CA GLU A 96 5.31 26.31 -21.17
C GLU A 96 4.69 27.26 -22.19
N ASP A 97 3.68 28.04 -21.80
CA ASP A 97 2.97 28.98 -22.68
C ASP A 97 3.40 30.46 -22.51
N GLY A 98 4.32 30.74 -21.57
CA GLY A 98 4.93 32.05 -21.36
C GLY A 98 4.25 32.95 -20.31
N ASP A 99 3.11 32.55 -19.72
CA ASP A 99 2.37 33.32 -18.70
C ASP A 99 2.36 32.61 -17.32
N GLY A 100 3.39 31.84 -17.01
CA GLY A 100 3.44 31.02 -15.79
C GLY A 100 2.50 29.81 -15.84
N THR A 101 2.00 29.47 -17.02
CA THR A 101 1.16 28.29 -17.23
C THR A 101 1.94 27.19 -17.97
N PHE A 102 1.89 26.01 -17.38
CA PHE A 102 2.54 24.81 -17.88
C PHE A 102 1.48 23.81 -18.32
N HIS A 103 1.68 23.24 -19.51
CA HIS A 103 0.81 22.20 -20.04
C HIS A 103 1.53 20.86 -20.01
N ALA A 104 1.00 19.91 -19.24
CA ALA A 104 1.48 18.53 -19.25
C ALA A 104 0.50 17.62 -19.99
N TRP A 105 0.98 16.56 -20.65
CA TRP A 105 0.11 15.56 -21.25
C TRP A 105 0.68 14.15 -21.15
N VAL A 106 -0.22 13.17 -21.08
CA VAL A 106 0.14 11.75 -21.14
C VAL A 106 0.73 11.41 -22.51
N ALA A 107 1.96 10.88 -22.52
CA ALA A 107 2.71 10.58 -23.73
C ALA A 107 2.74 9.09 -24.08
N THR A 108 2.25 8.22 -23.19
CA THR A 108 2.28 6.76 -23.40
C THR A 108 0.93 6.12 -23.09
N LYS A 109 0.64 4.99 -23.74
CA LYS A 109 -0.58 4.20 -23.47
C LYS A 109 -0.48 3.32 -22.23
N ARG A 110 0.70 3.22 -21.60
CA ARG A 110 0.92 2.32 -20.46
C ARG A 110 0.84 3.12 -19.17
N ALA A 111 -0.14 2.81 -18.32
CA ALA A 111 -0.26 3.45 -17.01
C ALA A 111 1.00 3.22 -16.16
N PRO A 112 1.47 4.23 -15.39
CA PRO A 112 2.60 4.11 -14.48
C PRO A 112 2.42 2.96 -13.49
N VAL A 113 3.54 2.42 -13.02
CA VAL A 113 3.56 1.32 -12.05
C VAL A 113 2.83 1.72 -10.76
N THR A 114 3.03 2.96 -10.30
CA THR A 114 2.40 3.49 -9.08
C THR A 114 0.87 3.54 -9.16
N TRP A 115 0.30 3.80 -10.33
CA TRP A 115 -1.16 3.78 -10.53
C TRP A 115 -1.71 2.37 -10.34
N ARG A 116 -1.02 1.38 -10.90
CA ARG A 116 -1.42 -0.04 -10.80
C ARG A 116 -1.29 -0.54 -9.37
N GLU A 117 -0.16 -0.24 -8.74
CA GLU A 117 0.10 -0.58 -7.34
C GLU A 117 -1.01 -0.05 -6.43
N ARG A 118 -1.38 1.23 -6.55
CA ARG A 118 -2.46 1.81 -5.74
C ARG A 118 -3.81 1.13 -6.01
N ALA A 119 -4.18 0.90 -7.26
CA ALA A 119 -5.46 0.25 -7.56
C ALA A 119 -5.53 -1.21 -7.07
N ASP A 120 -4.42 -1.94 -7.16
CA ASP A 120 -4.31 -3.30 -6.62
C ASP A 120 -4.47 -3.30 -5.10
N ILE A 121 -3.85 -2.34 -4.40
CA ILE A 121 -3.98 -2.16 -2.96
C ILE A 121 -5.42 -1.78 -2.58
N ASP A 122 -6.03 -0.81 -3.26
CA ASP A 122 -7.43 -0.39 -3.01
C ASP A 122 -8.39 -1.57 -3.20
N TRP A 123 -8.20 -2.34 -4.28
CA TRP A 123 -9.02 -3.52 -4.55
C TRP A 123 -8.86 -4.56 -3.44
N TRP A 124 -7.63 -4.80 -2.99
CA TRP A 124 -7.35 -5.78 -1.93
C TRP A 124 -7.94 -5.33 -0.59
N ALA A 125 -7.80 -4.06 -0.23
CA ALA A 125 -8.43 -3.47 0.95
C ALA A 125 -9.96 -3.62 0.89
N ALA A 126 -10.58 -3.30 -0.25
CA ALA A 126 -12.02 -3.46 -0.44
C ALA A 126 -12.46 -4.93 -0.38
N TRP A 127 -11.66 -5.86 -0.91
CA TRP A 127 -11.92 -7.30 -0.86
C TRP A 127 -11.89 -7.84 0.57
N LEU A 128 -10.87 -7.45 1.36
CA LEU A 128 -10.81 -7.78 2.79
C LEU A 128 -11.97 -7.14 3.55
N ALA A 129 -12.31 -5.88 3.26
CA ALA A 129 -13.46 -5.22 3.85
C ALA A 129 -14.76 -5.98 3.59
N ARG A 130 -15.00 -6.51 2.38
CA ARG A 130 -16.18 -7.36 2.11
C ARG A 130 -16.14 -8.68 2.89
N ARG A 131 -14.98 -9.33 2.96
CA ARG A 131 -14.80 -10.62 3.64
C ARG A 131 -14.99 -10.53 5.15
N HIS A 132 -14.54 -9.44 5.76
CA HIS A 132 -14.67 -9.17 7.19
C HIS A 132 -15.91 -8.30 7.52
N GLY A 133 -16.63 -7.81 6.50
CA GLY A 133 -17.70 -6.81 6.62
C GLY A 133 -19.10 -7.36 6.81
N ALA A 134 -19.32 -8.67 6.68
CA ALA A 134 -20.63 -9.28 6.97
C ALA A 134 -20.92 -9.46 8.48
N ALA A 135 -19.95 -9.19 9.36
CA ALA A 135 -20.08 -9.47 10.80
C ALA A 135 -19.83 -8.28 11.74
N SER A 136 -19.34 -7.12 11.28
CA SER A 136 -18.85 -6.10 12.24
C SER A 136 -18.82 -4.65 11.73
N LEU A 137 -19.94 -4.17 11.21
CA LEU A 137 -20.28 -2.74 11.28
C LEU A 137 -21.70 -2.67 11.82
N VAL A 138 -21.84 -2.83 13.14
CA VAL A 138 -22.84 -2.03 13.82
C VAL A 138 -22.34 -0.60 13.61
N GLU A 139 -22.87 0.09 12.60
CA GLU A 139 -22.93 1.55 12.72
C GLU A 139 -23.67 1.77 14.04
N PRO A 140 -23.04 2.37 15.06
CA PRO A 140 -23.79 2.74 16.24
C PRO A 140 -24.93 3.62 15.72
N ALA A 141 -26.16 3.17 15.95
CA ALA A 141 -27.34 3.93 15.61
C ALA A 141 -27.13 5.36 16.09
N ALA A 142 -27.51 6.34 15.26
CA ALA A 142 -27.45 7.77 15.58
C ALA A 142 -27.78 8.00 17.06
N PRO A 143 -27.03 8.86 17.77
CA PRO A 143 -27.11 8.96 19.21
C PRO A 143 -28.54 9.30 19.63
N ALA A 144 -29.29 8.29 20.05
CA ALA A 144 -30.53 8.50 20.77
C ALA A 144 -30.10 9.09 22.10
N ALA A 145 -30.32 10.39 22.27
CA ALA A 145 -30.13 11.10 23.52
C ALA A 145 -30.86 10.34 24.65
N ARG A 146 -30.14 9.48 25.37
CA ARG A 146 -30.55 8.91 26.63
C ARG A 146 -29.63 9.47 27.70
N PRO A 147 -30.03 10.57 28.37
CA PRO A 147 -29.44 10.87 29.65
C PRO A 147 -29.88 9.76 30.62
N ASP A 148 -28.98 9.38 31.52
CA ASP A 148 -29.21 8.44 32.62
C ASP A 148 -29.07 6.95 32.30
N GLN A 149 -27.84 6.51 32.00
CA GLN A 149 -27.41 5.16 32.38
C GLN A 149 -25.92 5.14 32.72
N ALA A 150 -25.61 5.65 33.90
CA ALA A 150 -24.33 5.42 34.57
C ALA A 150 -24.33 4.00 35.18
N CYS A 151 -24.06 2.97 34.36
CA CYS A 151 -23.70 1.63 34.82
C CYS A 151 -23.01 0.83 33.69
N GLY A 152 -21.67 0.81 33.69
CA GLY A 152 -20.88 -0.26 33.04
C GLY A 152 -19.81 0.18 32.03
N ASP A 153 -18.74 0.84 32.46
CA ASP A 153 -17.55 1.19 31.64
C ASP A 153 -16.90 -0.03 30.92
N SER A 154 -17.13 -1.25 31.42
CA SER A 154 -16.56 -2.48 30.86
C SER A 154 -17.20 -2.94 29.53
N GLY A 155 -18.45 -2.55 29.26
CA GLY A 155 -19.18 -2.96 28.05
C GLY A 155 -18.73 -2.21 26.80
N ASP A 156 -18.40 -0.93 26.96
CA ASP A 156 -17.96 -0.04 25.89
C ASP A 156 -16.54 -0.40 25.43
N ASP A 157 -15.63 -0.64 26.36
CA ASP A 157 -14.23 -0.98 26.04
C ASP A 157 -14.11 -2.30 25.24
N ALA A 158 -14.92 -3.31 25.57
CA ALA A 158 -14.96 -4.56 24.81
C ALA A 158 -15.49 -4.35 23.38
N THR A 159 -16.40 -3.39 23.20
CA THR A 159 -16.98 -3.06 21.89
C THR A 159 -15.97 -2.35 20.99
N TYR A 160 -15.27 -1.34 21.52
CA TYR A 160 -14.22 -0.64 20.76
C TYR A 160 -13.01 -1.55 20.45
N ARG A 161 -12.67 -2.49 21.34
CA ARG A 161 -11.64 -3.50 21.05
C ARG A 161 -12.04 -4.39 19.86
N ARG A 162 -13.27 -4.92 19.83
CA ARG A 162 -13.76 -5.71 18.68
C ARG A 162 -13.77 -4.90 17.38
N SER A 163 -14.18 -3.64 17.45
CA SER A 163 -14.13 -2.74 16.28
C SER A 163 -12.70 -2.53 15.80
N ALA A 164 -11.74 -2.34 16.72
CA ALA A 164 -10.34 -2.19 16.38
C ALA A 164 -9.74 -3.46 15.73
N ASP A 165 -10.06 -4.64 16.26
CA ASP A 165 -9.65 -5.91 15.68
C ASP A 165 -10.21 -6.08 14.27
N ALA A 166 -11.50 -5.76 14.08
CA ALA A 166 -12.13 -5.78 12.76
C ALA A 166 -11.49 -4.77 11.79
N HIS A 167 -11.01 -3.62 12.26
CA HIS A 167 -10.23 -2.69 11.46
C HIS A 167 -8.88 -3.30 11.04
N LEU A 168 -8.14 -3.91 11.96
CA LEU A 168 -6.84 -4.52 11.67
C LEU A 168 -6.95 -5.72 10.72
N ASP A 169 -8.01 -6.51 10.81
CA ASP A 169 -8.26 -7.62 9.89
C ASP A 169 -8.45 -7.13 8.45
N ARG A 170 -9.15 -5.99 8.27
CA ARG A 170 -9.31 -5.35 6.95
C ARG A 170 -7.99 -4.79 6.41
N MET A 171 -7.03 -4.52 7.29
CA MET A 171 -5.71 -3.99 6.99
C MET A 171 -4.61 -5.06 6.96
N ALA A 172 -4.96 -6.35 7.01
CA ALA A 172 -3.98 -7.45 7.05
C ALA A 172 -3.02 -7.46 5.86
N TYR A 173 -3.39 -6.81 4.75
CA TYR A 173 -2.54 -6.64 3.56
C TYR A 173 -1.34 -5.71 3.78
N GLN A 174 -1.33 -4.89 4.83
CA GLN A 174 -0.38 -3.79 5.02
C GLN A 174 0.95 -4.23 5.66
N LEU A 175 0.99 -5.36 6.37
CA LEU A 175 2.18 -5.84 7.07
C LEU A 175 2.36 -7.34 6.84
N GLY A 176 3.35 -7.69 6.02
CA GLY A 176 3.59 -9.07 5.58
C GLY A 176 4.42 -9.93 6.54
N TYR A 177 4.57 -9.56 7.82
CA TYR A 177 5.40 -10.31 8.77
C TYR A 177 4.58 -11.21 9.69
N PRO A 178 5.12 -12.35 10.15
CA PRO A 178 4.45 -13.16 11.16
C PRO A 178 4.42 -12.44 12.51
N PRO A 179 3.42 -12.72 13.38
CA PRO A 179 3.26 -12.07 14.68
C PRO A 179 4.52 -12.04 15.57
N GLY A 180 5.30 -13.13 15.57
CA GLY A 180 6.51 -13.26 16.38
C GLY A 180 7.78 -12.62 15.80
N ALA A 181 7.72 -11.99 14.61
CA ALA A 181 8.89 -11.34 14.04
C ALA A 181 9.32 -10.14 14.89
N MET A 182 10.61 -10.08 15.24
CA MET A 182 11.21 -8.99 16.01
C MET A 182 11.84 -7.97 15.07
N ILE A 183 11.40 -6.71 15.14
CA ILE A 183 11.94 -5.58 14.37
C ILE A 183 11.85 -4.31 15.23
N GLY A 184 12.95 -3.57 15.37
CA GLY A 184 12.98 -2.34 16.16
C GLY A 184 12.74 -2.59 17.65
N GLY A 185 13.17 -3.75 18.14
CA GLY A 185 13.03 -4.13 19.55
C GLY A 185 11.60 -4.41 20.03
N CYS A 186 10.65 -4.64 19.12
CA CYS A 186 9.28 -5.10 19.40
C CYS A 186 8.89 -6.25 18.48
N THR A 187 7.93 -7.09 18.91
CA THR A 187 7.32 -8.06 17.99
C THR A 187 6.31 -7.38 17.07
N VAL A 188 6.06 -7.96 15.91
CA VAL A 188 4.96 -7.54 15.03
C VAL A 188 3.61 -7.62 15.72
N GLN A 189 3.38 -8.61 16.58
CA GLN A 189 2.17 -8.69 17.40
C GLN A 189 2.06 -7.48 18.33
N THR A 190 3.14 -7.08 19.00
CA THR A 190 3.15 -5.89 19.87
C THR A 190 2.76 -4.64 19.10
N TYR A 191 3.31 -4.41 17.91
CA TYR A 191 2.90 -3.26 17.10
C TYR A 191 1.41 -3.32 16.73
N ARG A 192 0.89 -4.51 16.36
CA ARG A 192 -0.53 -4.71 16.06
C ARG A 192 -1.41 -4.42 17.28
N ASP A 193 -1.03 -4.90 18.46
CA ASP A 193 -1.77 -4.69 19.71
C ASP A 193 -1.81 -3.21 20.10
N VAL A 194 -0.69 -2.49 19.93
CA VAL A 194 -0.62 -1.04 20.15
C VAL A 194 -1.52 -0.30 19.16
N VAL A 195 -1.49 -0.64 17.87
CA VAL A 195 -2.37 -0.04 16.87
C VAL A 195 -3.84 -0.35 17.17
N ALA A 196 -4.18 -1.58 17.56
CA ALA A 196 -5.54 -1.95 17.96
C ALA A 196 -6.04 -1.10 19.13
N LEU A 197 -5.20 -0.94 20.16
CA LEU A 197 -5.53 -0.14 21.33
C LEU A 197 -5.77 1.35 20.95
N LEU A 198 -4.88 1.92 20.13
CA LEU A 198 -5.01 3.29 19.63
C LEU A 198 -6.26 3.48 18.76
N ILE A 199 -6.59 2.51 17.89
CA ILE A 199 -7.84 2.53 17.13
C ILE A 199 -9.04 2.50 18.07
N GLY A 200 -9.03 1.64 19.09
CA GLY A 200 -10.11 1.58 20.09
C GLY A 200 -10.31 2.93 20.78
N TRP A 201 -9.22 3.57 21.24
CA TRP A 201 -9.27 4.89 21.87
C TRP A 201 -9.80 5.97 20.93
N VAL A 202 -9.33 6.01 19.68
CA VAL A 202 -9.72 7.07 18.75
C VAL A 202 -11.18 6.93 18.29
N LEU A 203 -11.68 5.69 18.15
CA LEU A 203 -13.09 5.44 17.86
C LEU A 203 -13.98 5.88 19.03
N ARG A 204 -13.58 5.57 20.26
CA ARG A 204 -14.30 5.99 21.48
C ARG A 204 -14.35 7.51 21.62
N ALA A 205 -13.20 8.17 21.45
CA ALA A 205 -13.11 9.64 21.50
C ALA A 205 -14.01 10.28 20.43
N ARG A 206 -13.97 9.74 19.19
CA ARG A 206 -14.82 10.21 18.10
C ARG A 206 -16.31 10.11 18.40
N ASP A 207 -16.77 8.96 18.92
CA ASP A 207 -18.19 8.76 19.23
C ASP A 207 -18.69 9.70 20.34
N ARG A 208 -17.78 10.17 21.20
CA ARG A 208 -18.04 11.20 22.21
C ARG A 208 -17.94 12.63 21.68
N GLY A 209 -17.59 12.82 20.41
CA GLY A 209 -17.38 14.14 19.82
C GLY A 209 -16.11 14.84 20.32
N GLU A 210 -15.15 14.09 20.88
CA GLU A 210 -13.88 14.64 21.36
C GLU A 210 -12.98 14.99 20.18
N ALA A 211 -12.40 16.20 20.20
CA ALA A 211 -11.39 16.59 19.23
C ALA A 211 -10.04 15.90 19.52
N ALA A 212 -9.15 15.83 18.53
CA ALA A 212 -7.78 15.38 18.73
C ALA A 212 -7.03 16.36 19.66
N THR A 213 -6.93 16.01 20.95
CA THR A 213 -6.21 16.80 21.95
C THR A 213 -4.80 16.22 22.15
N PRO A 214 -3.74 17.04 22.16
CA PRO A 214 -2.40 16.50 22.39
C PRO A 214 -2.22 16.01 23.82
N ARG A 215 -1.64 14.81 23.94
CA ARG A 215 -1.39 14.09 25.19
C ARG A 215 0.10 14.00 25.45
N SER A 216 0.48 13.91 26.72
CA SER A 216 1.87 13.62 27.09
C SER A 216 2.27 12.23 26.56
N GLU A 217 3.42 12.15 25.90
CA GLU A 217 3.97 10.91 25.36
C GLU A 217 4.25 9.90 26.48
N SER A 218 4.82 10.34 27.59
CA SER A 218 5.11 9.47 28.73
C SER A 218 3.84 8.90 29.36
N ALA A 219 2.79 9.71 29.47
CA ALA A 219 1.48 9.26 29.93
C ALA A 219 0.86 8.24 28.95
N MET A 220 0.90 8.52 27.64
CA MET A 220 0.41 7.60 26.62
C MET A 220 1.16 6.26 26.66
N VAL A 221 2.49 6.29 26.78
CA VAL A 221 3.32 5.10 26.90
C VAL A 221 2.97 4.30 28.16
N ALA A 222 2.81 4.97 29.31
CA ALA A 222 2.41 4.31 30.56
C ALA A 222 1.02 3.66 30.46
N GLU A 223 0.05 4.33 29.83
CA GLU A 223 -1.28 3.79 29.60
C GLU A 223 -1.27 2.57 28.68
N ILE A 224 -0.53 2.63 27.56
CA ILE A 224 -0.37 1.49 26.63
C ILE A 224 0.30 0.32 27.34
N ALA A 225 1.39 0.59 28.06
CA ALA A 225 2.14 -0.43 28.80
C ALA A 225 1.25 -1.14 29.82
N SER A 226 0.46 -0.37 30.58
CA SER A 226 -0.50 -0.91 31.55
C SER A 226 -1.62 -1.71 30.87
N ALA A 227 -2.18 -1.19 29.77
CA ALA A 227 -3.32 -1.81 29.09
C ALA A 227 -2.96 -3.13 28.39
N LEU A 228 -1.72 -3.25 27.90
CA LEU A 228 -1.22 -4.44 27.22
C LEU A 228 -0.37 -5.34 28.12
N ALA A 229 -0.14 -4.94 29.39
CA ALA A 229 0.76 -5.61 30.32
C ALA A 229 2.17 -5.86 29.75
N ILE A 230 2.75 -4.85 29.11
CA ILE A 230 4.10 -4.87 28.52
C ILE A 230 5.02 -3.86 29.21
N ASP A 231 6.33 -4.03 29.03
CA ASP A 231 7.34 -3.10 29.53
C ASP A 231 7.13 -1.69 28.91
N PRO A 232 7.13 -0.60 29.72
CA PRO A 232 7.05 0.77 29.22
C PRO A 232 8.06 1.12 28.12
N ALA A 233 9.27 0.56 28.16
CA ALA A 233 10.27 0.75 27.12
C ALA A 233 9.86 0.10 25.80
N VAL A 234 9.16 -1.04 25.84
CA VAL A 234 8.59 -1.68 24.64
C VAL A 234 7.45 -0.84 24.08
N ALA A 235 6.53 -0.38 24.94
CA ALA A 235 5.45 0.53 24.53
C ALA A 235 5.99 1.83 23.91
N GLY A 236 7.04 2.42 24.51
CA GLY A 236 7.71 3.61 23.99
C GLY A 236 8.32 3.41 22.60
N ARG A 237 8.96 2.26 22.36
CA ARG A 237 9.48 1.93 21.01
C ARG A 237 8.35 1.79 19.98
N ALA A 238 7.24 1.16 20.36
CA ALA A 238 6.07 1.03 19.49
C ALA A 238 5.43 2.38 19.16
N VAL A 239 5.24 3.24 20.16
CA VAL A 239 4.73 4.62 19.98
C VAL A 239 5.65 5.42 19.06
N ALA A 240 6.98 5.36 19.28
CA ALA A 240 7.94 6.06 18.44
C ALA A 240 7.88 5.60 16.97
N ALA A 241 7.70 4.30 16.70
CA ALA A 241 7.60 3.78 15.33
C ALA A 241 6.27 4.15 14.62
N LEU A 242 5.27 4.62 15.37
CA LEU A 242 3.98 5.08 14.88
C LEU A 242 3.86 6.61 14.84
N THR A 243 4.94 7.33 15.19
CA THR A 243 4.95 8.78 15.32
C THR A 243 5.63 9.44 14.14
N LEU A 244 4.97 10.46 13.58
CA LEU A 244 5.55 11.43 12.67
C LEU A 244 6.12 12.61 13.47
N ASP A 245 7.37 12.95 13.19
CA ASP A 245 8.07 14.08 13.78
C ASP A 245 8.97 14.78 12.74
N GLN A 246 9.72 15.78 13.19
CA GLN A 246 10.59 16.56 12.32
C GLN A 246 11.68 15.71 11.63
N GLU A 247 12.13 14.62 12.24
CA GLU A 247 13.20 13.78 11.70
C GLU A 247 12.72 12.94 10.52
N ASN A 248 11.47 12.44 10.59
CA ASN A 248 10.94 11.51 9.60
C ASN A 248 9.91 12.11 8.63
N ALA A 249 9.47 13.36 8.83
CA ALA A 249 8.39 13.94 8.03
C ALA A 249 8.70 13.98 6.52
N ALA A 250 9.91 14.40 6.13
CA ALA A 250 10.32 14.41 4.72
C ALA A 250 10.29 13.01 4.08
N HIS A 251 10.61 11.96 4.84
CA HIS A 251 10.57 10.58 4.35
C HIS A 251 9.13 10.12 4.05
N HIS A 252 8.18 10.50 4.90
CA HIS A 252 6.77 10.14 4.76
C HIS A 252 5.99 11.08 3.82
N ALA A 253 6.54 12.24 3.47
CA ALA A 253 5.97 13.17 2.50
C ALA A 253 6.47 12.96 1.04
N ALA A 254 7.45 12.08 0.83
CA ALA A 254 8.10 11.88 -0.47
C ALA A 254 7.20 11.27 -1.57
N VAL A 255 6.06 10.68 -1.21
CA VAL A 255 5.12 10.06 -2.15
C VAL A 255 3.71 10.56 -1.84
N PRO A 256 3.00 11.17 -2.81
CA PRO A 256 1.64 11.66 -2.58
C PRO A 256 0.65 10.57 -2.18
N GLY A 257 -0.18 10.89 -1.19
CA GLY A 257 -1.19 9.99 -0.61
C GLY A 257 -0.67 8.65 -0.10
N VAL A 258 0.62 8.57 0.25
CA VAL A 258 1.15 7.44 1.03
C VAL A 258 0.53 7.40 2.43
N ALA A 259 0.71 6.28 3.12
CA ALA A 259 0.17 6.01 4.44
C ALA A 259 0.29 7.20 5.40
N ALA A 260 -0.86 7.56 5.97
CA ALA A 260 -1.03 8.61 6.94
C ALA A 260 -0.43 8.24 8.30
N ALA A 261 0.22 9.20 8.96
CA ALA A 261 0.79 9.02 10.30
C ALA A 261 -0.29 8.73 11.37
N PRO A 262 -0.17 7.64 12.14
CA PRO A 262 -1.07 7.35 13.26
C PRO A 262 -0.98 8.37 14.40
N LEU A 263 0.24 8.80 14.73
CA LEU A 263 0.55 9.80 15.75
C LEU A 263 1.40 10.91 15.14
N VAL A 264 1.22 12.15 15.59
CA VAL A 264 2.02 13.30 15.17
C VAL A 264 2.54 14.03 16.40
N ARG A 265 3.85 14.28 16.43
CA ARG A 265 4.50 15.07 17.48
C ARG A 265 4.19 16.55 17.30
N VAL A 266 3.49 17.15 18.25
CA VAL A 266 3.08 18.56 18.17
C VAL A 266 3.94 19.49 19.04
N ALA A 267 4.64 18.91 20.03
CA ALA A 267 5.62 19.53 20.92
C ALA A 267 6.60 18.44 21.43
N PRO A 268 7.72 18.78 22.10
CA PRO A 268 8.74 17.81 22.50
C PRO A 268 8.21 16.58 23.25
N ASP A 269 7.25 16.74 24.18
CA ASP A 269 6.64 15.63 24.93
C ASP A 269 5.16 15.39 24.59
N ARG A 270 4.62 16.02 23.53
CA ARG A 270 3.19 15.96 23.22
C ARG A 270 2.91 15.34 21.86
N LEU A 271 2.05 14.33 21.86
CA LEU A 271 1.56 13.63 20.68
C LEU A 271 0.06 13.86 20.50
N ALA A 272 -0.38 14.01 19.25
CA ALA A 272 -1.78 13.95 18.87
C ALA A 272 -2.01 12.74 17.96
N TRP A 273 -3.14 12.05 18.13
CA TRP A 273 -3.52 10.98 17.21
C TRP A 273 -4.18 11.55 15.95
N SER A 274 -4.05 10.82 14.84
CA SER A 274 -4.86 11.04 13.63
C SER A 274 -5.89 9.92 13.52
N VAL A 275 -7.18 10.28 13.50
CA VAL A 275 -8.25 9.33 13.19
C VAL A 275 -8.01 8.75 11.80
N HIS A 276 -7.66 9.60 10.83
CA HIS A 276 -7.37 9.18 9.46
C HIS A 276 -6.18 8.21 9.39
N GLY A 277 -5.07 8.52 10.06
CA GLY A 277 -3.87 7.67 10.11
C GLY A 277 -4.10 6.31 10.77
N LEU A 278 -4.85 6.28 11.87
CA LEU A 278 -5.16 5.04 12.59
C LEU A 278 -6.17 4.16 11.84
N THR A 279 -7.07 4.74 11.05
CA THR A 279 -8.20 4.00 10.44
C THR A 279 -8.06 3.71 8.95
N THR A 280 -6.94 4.08 8.32
CA THR A 280 -6.64 3.80 6.91
C THR A 280 -5.43 2.86 6.76
N GLU A 281 -4.21 3.39 6.76
CA GLU A 281 -2.97 2.66 6.44
C GLU A 281 -1.90 2.65 7.56
N PRO A 282 -2.26 2.46 8.86
CA PRO A 282 -1.31 2.62 9.97
C PRO A 282 -0.14 1.63 9.91
N LEU A 283 -0.38 0.41 9.40
CA LEU A 283 0.65 -0.62 9.32
C LEU A 283 1.59 -0.41 8.13
N LEU A 284 1.16 0.28 7.07
CA LEU A 284 2.06 0.71 6.00
C LEU A 284 2.95 1.87 6.47
N PHE A 285 2.41 2.81 7.24
CA PHE A 285 3.23 3.86 7.88
C PHE A 285 4.32 3.23 8.75
N LEU A 286 3.92 2.30 9.64
CA LEU A 286 4.84 1.54 10.49
C LEU A 286 5.92 0.83 9.67
N THR A 287 5.54 0.13 8.60
CA THR A 287 6.48 -0.62 7.75
C THR A 287 7.54 0.29 7.14
N ARG A 288 7.13 1.46 6.65
CA ARG A 288 8.04 2.48 6.10
C ARG A 288 8.97 3.02 7.17
N GLU A 289 8.43 3.29 8.36
CA GLU A 289 9.23 3.80 9.47
C GLU A 289 10.26 2.77 9.93
N LEU A 290 9.87 1.52 10.20
CA LEU A 290 10.79 0.43 10.56
C LEU A 290 11.90 0.22 9.53
N ARG A 291 11.57 0.30 8.23
CA ARG A 291 12.56 0.21 7.16
C ARG A 291 13.55 1.37 7.18
N ARG A 292 13.12 2.58 7.58
CA ARG A 292 13.97 3.77 7.69
C ARG A 292 14.89 3.70 8.91
N ARG A 293 14.32 3.44 10.09
CA ARG A 293 15.03 3.52 11.38
C ARG A 293 15.82 2.25 11.73
N ASP A 294 15.29 1.08 11.40
CA ASP A 294 15.79 -0.24 11.80
C ASP A 294 16.16 -1.08 10.58
N ALA A 295 16.78 -0.43 9.57
CA ALA A 295 16.99 -1.00 8.24
C ALA A 295 17.65 -2.39 8.29
N THR A 296 18.71 -2.59 9.09
CA THR A 296 19.41 -3.87 9.17
C THR A 296 18.50 -5.00 9.64
N GLU A 297 17.77 -4.81 10.75
CA GLU A 297 16.83 -5.81 11.26
C GLU A 297 15.69 -6.06 10.27
N TYR A 298 15.16 -4.99 9.69
CA TYR A 298 14.11 -5.05 8.68
C TYR A 298 14.51 -5.90 7.46
N HIS A 299 15.72 -5.71 6.94
CA HIS A 299 16.21 -6.49 5.79
C HIS A 299 16.56 -7.93 6.19
N ASN A 300 17.14 -8.15 7.37
CA ASN A 300 17.45 -9.50 7.87
C ASN A 300 16.20 -10.34 8.10
N ALA A 301 15.07 -9.70 8.43
CA ALA A 301 13.79 -10.37 8.62
C ALA A 301 13.04 -10.64 7.29
N ALA A 302 13.55 -10.20 6.13
CA ALA A 302 12.81 -10.24 4.86
C ALA A 302 12.32 -11.66 4.46
N PHE A 303 13.06 -12.71 4.80
CA PHE A 303 12.66 -14.11 4.54
C PHE A 303 11.35 -14.49 5.25
N LEU A 304 11.03 -13.86 6.39
CA LEU A 304 9.78 -14.09 7.10
C LEU A 304 8.57 -13.59 6.31
N ARG A 305 8.74 -12.53 5.49
CA ARG A 305 7.67 -12.05 4.60
C ARG A 305 7.39 -13.01 3.47
N GLU A 306 8.44 -13.63 2.93
CA GLU A 306 8.30 -14.67 1.92
C GLU A 306 7.57 -15.89 2.50
N ASP A 307 7.84 -16.27 3.75
CA ASP A 307 7.13 -17.37 4.41
C ASP A 307 5.64 -17.08 4.62
N VAL A 308 5.28 -15.86 5.06
CA VAL A 308 3.88 -15.44 5.14
C VAL A 308 3.23 -15.48 3.75
N PHE A 309 3.92 -14.97 2.73
CA PHE A 309 3.41 -14.97 1.36
C PHE A 309 3.19 -16.40 0.82
N ARG A 310 4.12 -17.32 1.12
CA ARG A 310 3.99 -18.75 0.80
C ARG A 310 2.77 -19.38 1.48
N ARG A 311 2.55 -19.08 2.77
CA ARG A 311 1.38 -19.57 3.51
C ARG A 311 0.07 -19.05 2.94
N ASP A 312 0.02 -17.77 2.59
CA ASP A 312 -1.14 -17.17 1.92
C ASP A 312 -1.44 -17.86 0.59
N LEU A 313 -0.40 -18.11 -0.22
CA LEU A 313 -0.53 -18.85 -1.48
C LEU A 313 -1.09 -20.27 -1.25
N TYR A 314 -0.54 -21.01 -0.29
CA TYR A 314 -0.98 -22.37 0.00
C TYR A 314 -2.41 -22.44 0.57
N ALA A 315 -2.87 -21.40 1.25
CA ALA A 315 -4.26 -21.31 1.69
C ALA A 315 -5.27 -21.33 0.51
N LEU A 316 -4.85 -20.91 -0.70
CA LEU A 316 -5.66 -21.02 -1.92
C LEU A 316 -5.77 -22.46 -2.46
N PHE A 317 -4.91 -23.36 -1.98
CA PHE A 317 -4.82 -24.77 -2.41
C PHE A 317 -4.97 -25.72 -1.21
N ALA A 318 -5.85 -25.39 -0.26
CA ALA A 318 -6.04 -26.17 0.97
C ALA A 318 -6.71 -27.55 0.78
N ASP A 319 -7.31 -27.81 -0.38
CA ASP A 319 -7.93 -29.09 -0.68
C ASP A 319 -6.87 -30.22 -0.77
N LYS A 320 -7.20 -31.41 -0.25
CA LYS A 320 -6.29 -32.58 -0.24
C LYS A 320 -5.88 -33.05 -1.63
N ARG A 321 -6.58 -32.63 -2.68
CA ARG A 321 -6.17 -32.80 -4.08
C ARG A 321 -4.79 -32.18 -4.35
N PHE A 322 -4.48 -31.06 -3.71
CA PHE A 322 -3.22 -30.37 -3.88
C PHE A 322 -2.20 -30.84 -2.83
N MET A 323 -0.95 -30.92 -3.26
CA MET A 323 0.20 -31.10 -2.40
C MET A 323 1.02 -29.82 -2.43
N THR A 324 1.49 -29.40 -1.27
CA THR A 324 2.37 -28.24 -1.10
C THR A 324 3.60 -28.66 -0.30
N ASN A 325 4.69 -27.90 -0.44
CA ASN A 325 5.91 -28.10 0.35
C ASN A 325 6.05 -26.96 1.37
N PRO A 326 6.18 -27.23 2.69
CA PRO A 326 6.25 -26.16 3.69
C PRO A 326 7.46 -25.22 3.53
N GLY A 327 8.54 -25.67 2.88
CA GLY A 327 9.74 -24.86 2.65
C GLY A 327 10.07 -24.64 1.18
N GLY A 328 11.09 -23.80 0.94
CA GLY A 328 11.69 -23.66 -0.38
C GLY A 328 12.44 -24.93 -0.80
N VAL A 329 12.53 -25.17 -2.11
CA VAL A 329 13.25 -26.34 -2.67
C VAL A 329 14.53 -25.86 -3.34
N LYS A 330 15.68 -26.31 -2.83
CA LYS A 330 16.98 -25.96 -3.40
C LYS A 330 17.31 -26.86 -4.58
N LEU A 331 17.47 -26.27 -5.76
CA LEU A 331 17.94 -26.99 -6.95
C LEU A 331 19.45 -26.83 -7.07
N ARG A 332 20.19 -27.93 -7.07
CA ARG A 332 21.65 -27.95 -7.20
C ARG A 332 22.08 -28.36 -8.61
N ARG A 333 23.24 -27.89 -9.04
CA ARG A 333 23.94 -28.36 -10.25
C ARG A 333 24.60 -29.71 -9.99
N GLU A 334 24.93 -30.44 -11.05
CA GLU A 334 25.94 -31.50 -10.98
C GLU A 334 27.25 -30.85 -10.48
N GLY A 335 27.75 -31.28 -9.33
CA GLY A 335 28.86 -30.65 -8.61
C GLY A 335 28.50 -30.04 -7.24
N GLY A 336 27.20 -29.92 -6.91
CA GLY A 336 26.74 -29.58 -5.55
C GLY A 336 26.38 -28.11 -5.31
N ASP A 337 26.79 -27.18 -6.18
CA ASP A 337 26.44 -25.76 -6.06
C ASP A 337 24.94 -25.53 -6.24
N VAL A 338 24.35 -24.67 -5.40
CA VAL A 338 22.95 -24.25 -5.55
C VAL A 338 22.81 -23.45 -6.84
N ARG A 339 21.94 -23.92 -7.74
CA ARG A 339 21.64 -23.29 -9.03
C ARG A 339 20.54 -22.23 -8.87
N THR A 340 19.50 -22.56 -8.13
CA THR A 340 18.31 -21.74 -7.93
C THR A 340 17.53 -22.32 -6.75
N ASP A 341 16.85 -21.46 -6.00
CA ASP A 341 15.93 -21.86 -4.94
C ASP A 341 14.51 -21.62 -5.44
N ILE A 342 13.61 -22.55 -5.14
CA ILE A 342 12.18 -22.46 -5.46
C ILE A 342 11.43 -22.01 -4.22
N ASP A 343 10.72 -20.89 -4.31
CA ASP A 343 10.03 -20.32 -3.15
C ASP A 343 8.80 -21.14 -2.76
N ALA A 344 7.97 -21.55 -3.71
CA ALA A 344 6.78 -22.38 -3.43
C ALA A 344 6.41 -23.34 -4.56
N ILE A 345 5.79 -24.46 -4.20
CA ILE A 345 5.35 -25.50 -5.14
C ILE A 345 3.96 -26.01 -4.80
N VAL A 346 3.13 -26.19 -5.84
CA VAL A 346 1.82 -26.82 -5.73
C VAL A 346 1.71 -27.94 -6.76
N PHE A 347 1.43 -29.17 -6.34
CA PHE A 347 1.17 -30.29 -7.23
C PHE A 347 -0.28 -30.73 -7.15
N ASP A 348 -0.95 -30.80 -8.30
CA ASP A 348 -2.32 -31.28 -8.42
C ASP A 348 -2.34 -32.78 -8.73
N ARG A 349 -2.69 -33.59 -7.72
CA ARG A 349 -2.74 -35.06 -7.84
C ARG A 349 -3.76 -35.57 -8.87
N LYS A 350 -4.80 -34.79 -9.19
CA LYS A 350 -5.83 -35.20 -10.16
C LYS A 350 -5.32 -35.10 -11.59
N THR A 351 -4.53 -34.07 -11.90
CA THR A 351 -4.11 -33.77 -13.28
C THR A 351 -2.64 -34.05 -13.54
N GLY A 352 -1.85 -34.31 -12.49
CA GLY A 352 -0.39 -34.38 -12.59
C GLY A 352 0.24 -33.03 -12.93
N THR A 353 -0.45 -31.92 -12.69
CA THR A 353 0.10 -30.58 -12.97
C THR A 353 0.94 -30.09 -11.80
N LEU A 354 2.17 -29.66 -12.07
CA LEU A 354 3.09 -29.07 -11.11
C LEU A 354 3.22 -27.56 -11.35
N ALA A 355 2.97 -26.75 -10.33
CA ALA A 355 3.18 -25.31 -10.36
C ALA A 355 4.39 -24.93 -9.50
N PHE A 356 5.32 -24.18 -10.10
CA PHE A 356 6.41 -23.50 -9.42
C PHE A 356 6.04 -22.03 -9.24
N PHE A 357 6.35 -21.47 -8.08
CA PHE A 357 6.17 -20.05 -7.80
C PHE A 357 7.49 -19.47 -7.28
N GLU A 358 7.95 -18.43 -7.97
CA GLU A 358 8.88 -17.45 -7.41
C GLU A 358 8.05 -16.36 -6.72
N LEU A 359 8.34 -16.07 -5.46
CA LEU A 359 7.65 -15.09 -4.64
C LEU A 359 8.56 -13.90 -4.37
N LYS A 360 8.05 -12.68 -4.56
CA LYS A 360 8.74 -11.43 -4.22
C LYS A 360 7.91 -10.63 -3.23
N SER A 361 8.48 -10.36 -2.06
CA SER A 361 7.85 -9.67 -0.93
C SER A 361 8.36 -8.24 -0.75
N GLN A 362 8.46 -7.49 -1.85
CA GLN A 362 8.84 -6.07 -1.85
C GLN A 362 7.84 -5.21 -1.07
N ASP A 363 8.30 -4.05 -0.59
CA ASP A 363 7.44 -3.03 0.01
C ASP A 363 6.76 -2.19 -1.08
N PRO A 364 5.52 -1.72 -0.85
CA PRO A 364 4.84 -0.84 -1.78
C PRO A 364 5.34 0.61 -1.69
N PHE A 365 4.99 1.42 -2.69
CA PHE A 365 5.20 2.88 -2.72
C PHE A 365 6.68 3.29 -2.61
N ALA A 366 7.42 3.01 -3.69
CA ALA A 366 8.78 3.50 -3.87
C ALA A 366 8.86 5.02 -3.65
N ARG A 367 9.83 5.47 -2.83
CA ARG A 367 10.00 6.90 -2.49
C ARG A 367 10.60 7.76 -3.59
N SER A 368 11.10 7.14 -4.66
CA SER A 368 11.76 7.83 -5.78
C SER A 368 11.82 6.92 -7.02
N ALA A 369 12.04 7.52 -8.18
CA ALA A 369 12.25 6.78 -9.43
C ALA A 369 13.42 5.78 -9.33
N ALA A 370 14.51 6.16 -8.65
CA ALA A 370 15.66 5.28 -8.43
C ALA A 370 15.31 4.08 -7.53
N GLU A 371 14.46 4.27 -6.52
CA GLU A 371 13.97 3.15 -5.72
C GLU A 371 13.05 2.23 -6.50
N LEU A 372 12.15 2.79 -7.31
CA LEU A 372 11.27 2.02 -8.18
C LEU A 372 12.06 1.18 -9.19
N ALA A 373 13.13 1.74 -9.78
CA ALA A 373 14.04 1.02 -10.66
C ALA A 373 14.74 -0.16 -9.96
N ARG A 374 15.15 0.00 -8.69
CA ARG A 374 15.72 -1.11 -7.91
C ARG A 374 14.69 -2.19 -7.61
N GLN A 375 13.45 -1.82 -7.31
CA GLN A 375 12.37 -2.79 -7.13
C GLN A 375 12.07 -3.56 -8.42
N ARG A 376 12.06 -2.87 -9.57
CA ARG A 376 11.97 -3.48 -10.90
C ARG A 376 13.07 -4.52 -11.11
N ASP A 377 14.32 -4.14 -10.90
CA ASP A 377 15.46 -5.02 -11.16
C ASP A 377 15.43 -6.26 -10.23
N ASN A 378 15.02 -6.07 -8.98
CA ASN A 378 14.84 -7.17 -8.03
C ASN A 378 13.76 -8.17 -8.48
N ILE A 379 12.61 -7.70 -8.99
CA ILE A 379 11.58 -8.63 -9.49
C ILE A 379 12.01 -9.29 -10.80
N LEU A 380 12.63 -8.55 -11.72
CA LEU A 380 13.08 -9.08 -13.01
C LEU A 380 14.27 -10.03 -12.86
N TYR A 381 14.97 -10.03 -11.72
CA TYR A 381 15.93 -11.06 -11.38
C TYR A 381 15.32 -12.48 -11.44
N ALA A 382 14.00 -12.61 -11.21
CA ALA A 382 13.28 -13.87 -11.37
C ALA A 382 13.40 -14.48 -12.78
N ASN A 383 13.72 -13.71 -13.82
CA ASN A 383 14.05 -14.25 -15.14
C ASN A 383 15.21 -15.27 -15.09
N ARG A 384 16.20 -15.04 -14.21
CA ARG A 384 17.32 -15.97 -14.00
C ARG A 384 16.84 -17.24 -13.31
N GLN A 385 15.92 -17.13 -12.35
CA GLN A 385 15.35 -18.29 -11.65
C GLN A 385 14.50 -19.13 -12.59
N VAL A 386 13.62 -18.52 -13.38
CA VAL A 386 12.84 -19.19 -14.43
C VAL A 386 13.77 -19.96 -15.38
N SER A 387 14.83 -19.32 -15.87
CA SER A 387 15.82 -19.98 -16.73
C SER A 387 16.57 -21.11 -16.02
N GLY A 388 16.91 -20.91 -14.74
CA GLY A 388 17.56 -21.90 -13.88
C GLY A 388 16.72 -23.15 -13.68
N VAL A 389 15.45 -22.98 -13.33
CA VAL A 389 14.46 -24.06 -13.13
C VAL A 389 14.24 -24.82 -14.43
N LEU A 390 14.03 -24.13 -15.56
CA LEU A 390 13.81 -24.80 -16.86
C LEU A 390 15.02 -25.60 -17.31
N ALA A 391 16.23 -25.07 -17.12
CA ALA A 391 17.45 -25.81 -17.43
C ALA A 391 17.64 -27.02 -16.50
N TRP A 392 17.27 -26.90 -15.23
CA TRP A 392 17.30 -28.01 -14.28
C TRP A 392 16.30 -29.11 -14.67
N LEU A 393 15.05 -28.74 -14.98
CA LEU A 393 13.99 -29.64 -15.44
C LEU A 393 14.37 -30.37 -16.73
N LYS A 394 15.05 -29.69 -17.66
CA LYS A 394 15.55 -30.32 -18.88
C LYS A 394 16.57 -31.44 -18.61
N ALA A 395 17.39 -31.30 -17.57
CA ALA A 395 18.44 -32.26 -17.25
C ALA A 395 17.94 -33.44 -16.39
N HIS A 396 17.02 -33.18 -15.45
CA HIS A 396 16.63 -34.13 -14.40
C HIS A 396 15.18 -34.65 -14.56
N GLY A 397 14.36 -33.97 -15.35
CA GLY A 397 12.93 -34.28 -15.47
C GLY A 397 12.09 -33.74 -14.31
N ALA A 398 10.78 -33.65 -14.55
CA ALA A 398 9.84 -33.10 -13.57
C ALA A 398 9.45 -34.09 -12.47
N ASP A 399 9.48 -35.40 -12.75
CA ASP A 399 9.22 -36.44 -11.74
C ASP A 399 10.32 -36.48 -10.68
N GLU A 400 11.58 -36.20 -11.04
CA GLU A 400 12.66 -36.08 -10.06
C GLU A 400 12.42 -34.91 -9.10
N LEU A 401 11.88 -33.79 -9.62
CA LEU A 401 11.49 -32.66 -8.77
C LEU A 401 10.38 -33.06 -7.79
N LEU A 402 9.34 -33.75 -8.28
CA LEU A 402 8.27 -34.26 -7.42
C LEU A 402 8.81 -35.20 -6.34
N ALA A 403 9.75 -36.09 -6.69
CA ALA A 403 10.37 -37.02 -5.75
C ALA A 403 11.19 -36.33 -4.66
N ARG A 404 11.85 -35.20 -4.98
CA ARG A 404 12.58 -34.37 -4.00
C ARG A 404 11.66 -33.63 -3.04
N ILE A 405 10.43 -33.31 -3.47
CA ILE A 405 9.44 -32.62 -2.66
C ILE A 405 8.70 -33.61 -1.75
N ASP A 406 8.16 -34.66 -2.34
CA ASP A 406 7.45 -35.72 -1.62
C ASP A 406 7.60 -37.06 -2.35
N ALA A 407 8.57 -37.84 -1.89
CA ALA A 407 8.87 -39.17 -2.43
C ALA A 407 7.67 -40.12 -2.38
N ARG A 408 6.72 -39.91 -1.45
CA ARG A 408 5.50 -40.73 -1.36
C ARG A 408 4.58 -40.44 -2.53
N THR A 409 4.26 -39.18 -2.80
CA THR A 409 3.41 -38.80 -3.95
C THR A 409 4.09 -39.19 -5.27
N ALA A 410 5.41 -39.01 -5.40
CA ALA A 410 6.14 -39.37 -6.63
C ALA A 410 6.11 -40.87 -6.98
N ARG A 411 5.85 -41.76 -6.01
CA ARG A 411 5.67 -43.20 -6.29
C ARG A 411 4.30 -43.53 -6.88
N THR A 412 3.32 -42.66 -6.69
CA THR A 412 1.91 -42.91 -7.08
C THR A 412 1.50 -42.06 -8.28
N PHE A 413 2.10 -40.89 -8.45
CA PHE A 413 1.72 -39.92 -9.46
C PHE A 413 2.92 -39.50 -10.30
N GLN A 414 2.66 -39.15 -11.57
CA GLN A 414 3.63 -38.61 -12.50
C GLN A 414 3.27 -37.17 -12.86
N VAL A 415 4.30 -36.34 -13.10
CA VAL A 415 4.14 -34.97 -13.55
C VAL A 415 3.86 -34.95 -15.06
N GLN A 416 2.66 -34.47 -15.41
CA GLN A 416 2.22 -34.33 -16.80
C GLN A 416 2.60 -32.96 -17.40
N LYS A 417 2.57 -31.91 -16.58
CA LYS A 417 2.85 -30.55 -17.03
C LYS A 417 3.43 -29.69 -15.90
N VAL A 418 4.34 -28.80 -16.25
CA VAL A 418 4.90 -27.80 -15.35
C VAL A 418 4.47 -26.41 -15.79
N TYR A 419 4.00 -25.59 -14.84
CA TYR A 419 3.71 -24.17 -15.02
C TYR A 419 4.55 -23.34 -14.06
N LEU A 420 5.11 -22.23 -14.54
CA LEU A 420 5.97 -21.35 -13.76
C LEU A 420 5.24 -20.03 -13.48
N PHE A 421 5.25 -19.58 -12.23
CA PHE A 421 4.65 -18.33 -11.81
C PHE A 421 5.72 -17.45 -11.19
N VAL A 422 5.63 -16.14 -11.42
CA VAL A 422 6.37 -15.12 -10.68
C VAL A 422 5.37 -14.17 -10.07
N LEU A 423 5.27 -14.19 -8.75
CA LEU A 423 4.31 -13.38 -8.00
C LEU A 423 5.03 -12.37 -7.14
N GLY A 424 4.74 -11.09 -7.36
CA GLY A 424 5.10 -10.05 -6.41
C GLY A 424 3.95 -9.74 -5.46
N ARG A 425 4.27 -9.35 -4.23
CA ARG A 425 3.25 -9.03 -3.23
C ARG A 425 2.43 -7.80 -3.63
N TYR A 426 3.10 -6.76 -4.14
CA TYR A 426 2.44 -5.52 -4.57
C TYR A 426 2.81 -5.07 -6.00
N LEU A 427 3.93 -5.55 -6.55
CA LEU A 427 4.46 -5.11 -7.84
C LEU A 427 4.81 -6.30 -8.72
N ALA A 428 4.59 -6.20 -10.02
CA ALA A 428 4.98 -7.23 -11.00
C ALA A 428 5.17 -6.67 -12.40
N HIS A 429 4.43 -5.60 -12.72
CA HIS A 429 4.36 -5.06 -14.08
C HIS A 429 5.06 -3.71 -14.15
N PHE A 430 6.17 -3.67 -14.89
CA PHE A 430 6.94 -2.47 -15.15
C PHE A 430 6.88 -2.11 -16.64
N ASN A 431 6.90 -0.82 -16.96
CA ASN A 431 6.76 -0.35 -18.34
C ASN A 431 8.10 -0.20 -19.07
N ASP A 432 9.19 -0.25 -18.30
CA ASP A 432 10.58 -0.05 -18.68
C ASP A 432 11.44 -1.26 -18.26
N GLY A 433 12.69 -1.30 -18.71
CA GLY A 433 13.62 -2.41 -18.44
C GLY A 433 13.42 -3.64 -19.34
N PRO A 434 14.15 -4.74 -19.08
CA PRO A 434 14.02 -5.96 -19.86
C PRO A 434 12.64 -6.61 -19.68
N PRO A 435 12.08 -7.26 -20.71
CA PRO A 435 10.78 -7.88 -20.59
C PRO A 435 10.80 -9.07 -19.61
N PRO A 436 9.68 -9.34 -18.91
CA PRO A 436 9.52 -10.57 -18.14
C PRO A 436 9.57 -11.80 -19.04
N ASP A 437 10.12 -12.91 -18.53
CA ASP A 437 10.23 -14.17 -19.24
C ASP A 437 8.83 -14.75 -19.53
N ARG A 438 8.48 -14.84 -20.82
CA ARG A 438 7.17 -15.28 -21.31
C ARG A 438 6.84 -16.75 -21.01
N ARG A 439 7.82 -17.53 -20.53
CA ARG A 439 7.62 -18.93 -20.12
C ARG A 439 7.00 -19.05 -18.73
N ALA A 440 6.90 -17.94 -17.99
CA ALA A 440 6.21 -17.84 -16.72
C ALA A 440 5.02 -16.88 -16.80
N ALA A 441 4.03 -17.09 -15.93
CA ALA A 441 2.94 -16.13 -15.71
C ALA A 441 3.36 -15.15 -14.60
N TRP A 442 3.34 -13.85 -14.89
CA TRP A 442 3.77 -12.80 -13.98
C TRP A 442 2.55 -12.05 -13.45
N GLY A 443 2.52 -11.76 -12.15
CA GLY A 443 1.46 -10.93 -11.59
C GLY A 443 1.63 -10.55 -10.13
N THR A 444 0.71 -9.73 -9.65
CA THR A 444 0.67 -9.31 -8.25
C THR A 444 -0.23 -10.23 -7.42
N TRP A 445 -0.06 -10.24 -6.11
CA TRP A 445 -0.95 -10.97 -5.22
C TRP A 445 -2.42 -10.51 -5.31
N PRO A 446 -2.73 -9.19 -5.30
CA PRO A 446 -4.10 -8.70 -5.56
C PRO A 446 -4.66 -9.16 -6.91
N GLN A 447 -3.86 -9.15 -7.97
CA GLN A 447 -4.26 -9.63 -9.29
C GLN A 447 -4.66 -11.11 -9.24
N LEU A 448 -3.87 -11.95 -8.58
CA LEU A 448 -4.18 -13.37 -8.39
C LEU A 448 -5.48 -13.55 -7.61
N LEU A 449 -5.63 -12.85 -6.48
CA LEU A 449 -6.83 -12.91 -5.65
C LEU A 449 -8.07 -12.48 -6.44
N ARG A 450 -7.99 -11.43 -7.27
CA ARG A 450 -9.09 -10.96 -8.12
C ARG A 450 -9.55 -12.02 -9.12
N LEU A 451 -8.60 -12.69 -9.77
CA LEU A 451 -8.91 -13.79 -10.69
C LEU A 451 -9.61 -14.94 -9.95
N LEU A 452 -9.24 -15.20 -8.69
CA LEU A 452 -9.82 -16.27 -7.88
C LEU A 452 -11.16 -15.90 -7.22
N ASP A 453 -11.41 -14.62 -6.93
CA ASP A 453 -12.69 -14.13 -6.40
C ASP A 453 -13.83 -14.43 -7.38
N GLY A 454 -13.59 -14.24 -8.68
CA GLY A 454 -14.56 -14.57 -9.74
C GLY A 454 -14.66 -16.07 -10.07
N GLN A 455 -13.57 -16.83 -9.90
CA GLN A 455 -13.52 -18.26 -10.19
C GLN A 455 -12.51 -18.95 -9.25
N PRO A 456 -12.98 -19.42 -8.07
CA PRO A 456 -12.11 -20.03 -7.08
C PRO A 456 -11.57 -21.38 -7.56
N VAL A 457 -10.42 -21.79 -7.03
CA VAL A 457 -9.87 -23.14 -7.25
C VAL A 457 -10.80 -24.15 -6.60
N ARG A 458 -11.42 -25.04 -7.40
CA ARG A 458 -12.33 -26.09 -6.89
C ARG A 458 -11.76 -27.48 -7.14
N ALA A 459 -12.05 -28.40 -6.22
CA ALA A 459 -11.69 -29.81 -6.36
C ALA A 459 -12.27 -30.47 -7.63
N THR A 460 -13.39 -29.97 -8.14
CA THR A 460 -14.05 -30.49 -9.35
C THR A 460 -13.41 -30.03 -10.65
N ASP A 461 -12.64 -28.94 -10.65
CA ASP A 461 -12.11 -28.33 -11.87
C ASP A 461 -11.28 -29.32 -12.68
N ALA A 462 -11.34 -29.20 -14.01
CA ALA A 462 -10.57 -30.04 -14.91
C ALA A 462 -9.06 -29.82 -14.72
N ASN A 463 -8.59 -28.56 -14.73
CA ASN A 463 -7.19 -28.20 -14.41
C ASN A 463 -7.10 -26.77 -13.86
N SER A 464 -7.20 -26.61 -12.54
CA SER A 464 -7.21 -25.29 -11.90
C SER A 464 -5.89 -24.53 -12.07
N ILE A 465 -4.75 -25.23 -12.03
CA ILE A 465 -3.42 -24.62 -12.17
C ILE A 465 -3.22 -24.08 -13.59
N ALA A 466 -3.51 -24.87 -14.62
CA ALA A 466 -3.40 -24.43 -16.00
C ALA A 466 -4.33 -23.25 -16.30
N SER A 467 -5.58 -23.33 -15.83
CA SER A 467 -6.53 -22.21 -15.94
C SER A 467 -6.00 -20.94 -15.26
N LEU A 468 -5.46 -21.06 -14.04
CA LEU A 468 -4.88 -19.94 -13.32
C LEU A 468 -3.67 -19.34 -14.06
N PHE A 469 -2.77 -20.19 -14.59
CA PHE A 469 -1.63 -19.74 -15.40
C PHE A 469 -2.09 -18.96 -16.62
N THR A 470 -3.02 -19.51 -17.41
CA THR A 470 -3.53 -18.86 -18.62
C THR A 470 -4.25 -17.56 -18.30
N ARG A 471 -5.08 -17.54 -17.24
CA ARG A 471 -5.78 -16.33 -16.82
C ARG A 471 -4.81 -15.25 -16.36
N LEU A 472 -3.81 -15.60 -15.54
CA LEU A 472 -2.82 -14.63 -15.07
C LEU A 472 -1.94 -14.11 -16.21
N ALA A 473 -1.47 -15.00 -17.10
CA ALA A 473 -0.63 -14.61 -18.24
C ALA A 473 -1.36 -13.70 -19.25
N ASN A 474 -2.69 -13.85 -19.36
CA ASN A 474 -3.52 -13.06 -20.26
C ASN A 474 -4.23 -11.88 -19.58
N ASP A 475 -4.18 -11.78 -18.24
CA ASP A 475 -4.79 -10.66 -17.52
C ASP A 475 -3.93 -9.42 -17.77
N ALA A 476 -4.38 -8.62 -18.74
CA ALA A 476 -3.79 -7.33 -19.01
C ALA A 476 -3.97 -6.44 -17.76
N PRO A 477 -2.99 -5.58 -17.45
CA PRO A 477 -3.13 -4.62 -16.37
C PRO A 477 -4.39 -3.76 -16.57
N VAL A 478 -5.22 -3.70 -15.54
CA VAL A 478 -6.60 -3.14 -15.57
C VAL A 478 -6.61 -1.64 -15.90
N ILE A 479 -5.49 -0.93 -15.69
CA ILE A 479 -5.45 0.52 -15.80
C ILE A 479 -4.86 0.95 -17.14
N TRP A 480 -5.72 1.57 -17.94
CA TRP A 480 -5.35 2.37 -19.09
C TRP A 480 -5.42 3.85 -18.71
N PRO A 481 -4.44 4.68 -19.11
CA PRO A 481 -4.58 6.11 -19.00
C PRO A 481 -5.86 6.54 -19.73
N PRO A 482 -6.74 7.32 -19.08
CA PRO A 482 -7.95 7.77 -19.74
C PRO A 482 -7.58 8.70 -20.90
N SER A 483 -8.23 8.52 -22.05
CA SER A 483 -7.94 9.30 -23.27
C SER A 483 -8.85 10.51 -23.45
N ASP A 484 -9.93 10.58 -22.68
CA ASP A 484 -11.09 11.46 -22.85
C ASP A 484 -11.44 12.26 -21.58
N LEU A 485 -10.61 12.18 -20.53
CA LEU A 485 -10.82 13.05 -19.37
C LEU A 485 -10.61 14.51 -19.75
N PRO A 486 -11.44 15.43 -19.20
CA PRO A 486 -11.22 16.85 -19.37
C PRO A 486 -9.87 17.26 -18.77
N PRO A 487 -9.25 18.35 -19.27
CA PRO A 487 -8.03 18.87 -18.68
C PRO A 487 -8.21 19.13 -17.18
N ARG A 488 -7.17 18.81 -16.41
CA ARG A 488 -7.12 19.04 -14.96
C ARG A 488 -6.17 20.19 -14.68
N GLU A 489 -6.64 21.19 -13.94
CA GLU A 489 -5.80 22.32 -13.51
C GLU A 489 -5.34 22.12 -12.06
N ILE A 490 -4.07 22.43 -11.81
CA ILE A 490 -3.46 22.51 -10.48
C ILE A 490 -2.88 23.92 -10.33
N ALA A 491 -3.35 24.66 -9.34
CA ALA A 491 -2.83 25.99 -9.03
C ALA A 491 -1.65 25.90 -8.05
N LEU A 492 -0.55 26.60 -8.35
CA LEU A 492 0.68 26.66 -7.55
C LEU A 492 1.06 28.12 -7.33
N GLY A 493 0.41 28.77 -6.37
CA GLY A 493 0.58 30.21 -6.16
C GLY A 493 0.08 31.00 -7.38
N ALA A 494 1.00 31.73 -8.04
CA ALA A 494 0.69 32.47 -9.26
C ALA A 494 0.75 31.60 -10.53
N ASP A 495 1.44 30.45 -10.46
CA ASP A 495 1.64 29.56 -11.59
C ASP A 495 0.50 28.53 -11.69
N ARG A 496 0.34 27.96 -12.88
CA ARG A 496 -0.68 26.94 -13.17
C ARG A 496 -0.10 25.77 -13.92
N LEU A 497 -0.57 24.58 -13.59
CA LEU A 497 -0.26 23.35 -14.31
C LEU A 497 -1.55 22.73 -14.84
N VAL A 498 -1.70 22.69 -16.17
CA VAL A 498 -2.85 22.12 -16.86
C VAL A 498 -2.46 20.77 -17.46
N ILE A 499 -3.14 19.71 -17.06
CA ILE A 499 -2.81 18.33 -17.39
C ILE A 499 -3.85 17.80 -18.36
N HIS A 500 -3.39 17.29 -19.50
CA HIS A 500 -4.21 16.77 -20.59
C HIS A 500 -4.11 15.24 -20.68
N ALA A 501 -5.23 14.62 -21.05
CA ALA A 501 -5.33 13.17 -21.23
C ALA A 501 -4.43 12.61 -22.35
N SER A 502 -4.04 13.45 -23.32
CA SER A 502 -3.15 13.07 -24.42
C SER A 502 -2.60 14.30 -25.16
N TRP A 503 -1.62 14.08 -26.05
CA TRP A 503 -1.17 15.10 -27.00
C TRP A 503 -2.31 15.65 -27.86
N GLY A 504 -3.23 14.79 -28.32
CA GLY A 504 -4.38 15.22 -29.12
C GLY A 504 -5.33 16.13 -28.35
N ALA A 505 -5.54 15.86 -27.05
CA ALA A 505 -6.33 16.71 -26.17
C ALA A 505 -5.68 18.09 -25.98
N TYR A 506 -4.36 18.13 -25.76
CA TYR A 506 -3.60 19.38 -25.69
C TYR A 506 -3.67 20.20 -26.98
N GLN A 507 -3.45 19.56 -28.15
CA GLN A 507 -3.57 20.25 -29.44
C GLN A 507 -4.98 20.77 -29.70
N GLY A 508 -6.01 20.01 -29.30
CA GLY A 508 -7.40 20.43 -29.38
C GLY A 508 -7.67 21.67 -28.52
N TRP A 509 -7.11 21.69 -27.30
CA TRP A 509 -7.21 22.82 -26.38
C TRP A 509 -6.58 24.10 -26.96
N ILE A 510 -5.34 24.03 -27.47
CA ILE A 510 -4.67 25.20 -28.09
C ILE A 510 -5.48 25.75 -29.27
N ARG A 511 -6.02 24.89 -30.13
CA ARG A 511 -6.80 25.33 -31.30
C ARG A 511 -8.10 26.01 -30.89
N ALA A 512 -8.75 25.52 -29.83
CA ALA A 512 -9.96 26.14 -29.30
C ALA A 512 -9.65 27.53 -28.75
N ASP A 513 -8.56 27.69 -28.00
CA ASP A 513 -8.16 28.97 -27.39
C ASP A 513 -7.86 30.05 -28.44
N VAL A 514 -7.12 29.69 -29.51
CA VAL A 514 -6.85 30.57 -30.65
C VAL A 514 -8.14 30.96 -31.42
N SER A 515 -9.13 30.07 -31.45
CA SER A 515 -10.41 30.32 -32.13
C SER A 515 -11.34 31.27 -31.37
N PHE A 516 -11.12 31.48 -30.06
CA PHE A 516 -11.85 32.43 -29.23
C PHE A 516 -11.20 33.82 -29.13
N GLY A 517 -10.18 34.11 -29.95
CA GLY A 517 -9.67 35.46 -30.17
C GLY A 517 -8.56 35.91 -29.21
N LEU A 518 -7.95 35.00 -28.45
CA LEU A 518 -6.63 35.24 -27.87
C LEU A 518 -5.60 34.93 -28.97
N THR A 519 -4.90 35.97 -29.42
CA THR A 519 -3.87 35.88 -30.47
C THR A 519 -2.80 34.86 -30.07
N PRO A 520 -2.37 33.95 -30.96
CA PRO A 520 -1.27 33.04 -30.65
C PRO A 520 0.01 33.88 -30.46
N ARG A 521 0.58 33.85 -29.24
CA ARG A 521 1.90 34.43 -28.98
C ARG A 521 2.97 33.37 -29.25
N PRO A 522 4.11 33.78 -29.85
CA PRO A 522 5.10 32.88 -30.45
C PRO A 522 5.83 31.97 -29.47
#